data_AF-A0A1A2XQI1-F1
#
_entry.id   AF-A0A1A2XQI1-F1
#
_cell.length_a   1.000
_cell.length_b   1.000
_cell.length_c   1.000
_cell.angle_alpha   90.00
_cell.angle_beta   90.00
_cell.angle_gamma   90.00
#
_symmetry.space_group_name_H-M   'P 1'
#
loop_
_entity.id
_entity.type
_entity.pdbx_description
1 polymer ?
#
loop_
_entity_poly.entity_id
_entity_poly.type
_entity_poly.pdbx_seq_one_letter_code
_entity_poly.pdbx_strand_id
1 'polypeptide(L)'
;MMHYRLIAAGLTVGGGLLTAAFLQAAVAVAGPDADPVGPSATGADAFTIGGYTFDPFSNVTGTDVEGFSLVHPLTSGPPLLTLGGGNPAGLLPIAPQNFEVYGADGTSLGSINSSVVVTNLAGFTNTQFTVTEADAAAGGSAADLPTVGSVYDVFNFGGGFANIYTAVPGADGADATITDTFVTPFGSMDLSSLFAGIDASALLQPGEAFAALHAGASGGGDDAFAIGGYTLDPFTGTGDSTTEGFAGVPALGGAAPFLAIGGASLGDPAHLGNALATQSFDVYSGSGDEATQIGTISTGVDVTNLLGMTNTQLVVTGGDGDGVPAVGTVYDAFNFGGGFANVYVATPGENGTITDVFVTPFGSMDLSSLFAGIDASAPLDPGAAFTGLQAGTAAGGEQAFAIGGTTFDPFTGSGDDATEGFAPVYQTVGAPPLLNIGGGTPGLNLGGTWLPLPLTSQDFNIYDGTGADAELLGSVHGQETVTQLLGMTTTSFVVDDVTAGDGDAADLPAVGSVYSVLNIGGGFANVYSAIPGLDGADGTVTDIFVTPFGNIDLSSLFGGFDASALLDPGDAFLGLDI
;
A
#
# COMPACT_ATOMS: atom_id res chain seq x y z
N MET A 1 -22.53 -50.49 -45.92
CA MET A 1 -23.44 -50.19 -44.80
C MET A 1 -22.55 -49.78 -43.64
N MET A 2 -22.38 -48.49 -43.30
CA MET A 2 -23.21 -47.73 -42.35
C MET A 2 -23.60 -48.61 -41.14
N HIS A 3 -23.25 -48.27 -39.90
CA HIS A 3 -23.67 -47.05 -39.20
C HIS A 3 -22.68 -46.56 -38.14
N TYR A 4 -22.41 -45.25 -38.16
CA TYR A 4 -22.02 -44.46 -37.00
C TYR A 4 -23.26 -44.13 -36.17
N ARG A 5 -23.13 -44.13 -34.84
CA ARG A 5 -24.05 -43.41 -33.95
C ARG A 5 -23.27 -42.57 -32.94
N LEU A 6 -23.46 -41.28 -33.14
CA LEU A 6 -23.17 -40.13 -32.28
C LEU A 6 -24.06 -40.20 -31.03
N ILE A 7 -23.50 -39.91 -29.84
CA ILE A 7 -24.25 -39.25 -28.76
C ILE A 7 -23.34 -38.14 -28.22
N ALA A 8 -23.84 -36.92 -28.35
CA ALA A 8 -23.26 -35.70 -27.82
C ALA A 8 -24.05 -35.25 -26.57
N ALA A 9 -23.39 -34.36 -25.81
CA ALA A 9 -23.90 -33.35 -24.89
C ALA A 9 -23.75 -33.62 -23.38
N GLY A 10 -22.99 -32.70 -22.77
CA GLY A 10 -22.79 -32.48 -21.35
C GLY A 10 -21.73 -31.40 -21.16
N LEU A 11 -21.93 -30.23 -21.78
CA LEU A 11 -21.08 -29.04 -21.71
C LEU A 11 -21.59 -28.19 -20.55
N THR A 12 -20.79 -28.02 -19.49
CA THR A 12 -21.06 -27.04 -18.41
C THR A 12 -19.75 -26.56 -17.80
N VAL A 13 -19.54 -25.25 -17.95
CA VAL A 13 -18.68 -24.30 -17.23
C VAL A 13 -17.19 -24.63 -17.16
N GLY A 14 -16.46 -24.11 -18.16
CA GLY A 14 -15.01 -24.07 -18.22
C GLY A 14 -14.43 -22.81 -17.60
N GLY A 15 -13.18 -22.93 -17.18
CA GLY A 15 -12.34 -21.88 -16.62
C GLY A 15 -11.48 -22.47 -15.51
N GLY A 16 -10.50 -23.33 -15.86
CA GLY A 16 -9.64 -23.94 -14.83
C GLY A 16 -8.75 -25.10 -15.28
N LEU A 17 -8.86 -25.58 -16.52
CA LEU A 17 -8.02 -26.69 -17.00
C LEU A 17 -7.07 -26.34 -18.16
N LEU A 18 -7.06 -25.09 -18.63
CA LEU A 18 -6.11 -24.62 -19.65
C LEU A 18 -4.97 -23.78 -19.08
N THR A 19 -5.07 -23.27 -17.85
CA THR A 19 -4.03 -22.48 -17.18
C THR A 19 -2.91 -23.35 -16.60
N ALA A 20 -3.22 -24.56 -16.11
CA ALA A 20 -2.23 -25.45 -15.49
C ALA A 20 -1.21 -26.04 -16.47
N ALA A 21 -1.47 -26.03 -17.78
CA ALA A 21 -0.51 -26.48 -18.79
C ALA A 21 0.40 -25.36 -19.31
N PHE A 22 0.11 -24.08 -18.99
CA PHE A 22 0.94 -22.94 -19.37
C PHE A 22 1.85 -22.45 -18.22
N LEU A 23 1.54 -22.77 -16.96
CA LEU A 23 2.44 -22.43 -15.84
C LEU A 23 3.74 -23.25 -15.80
N GLN A 24 3.78 -24.42 -16.45
CA GLN A 24 5.04 -25.16 -16.68
C GLN A 24 5.75 -24.78 -18.00
N ALA A 25 5.22 -23.82 -18.75
CA ALA A 25 5.82 -23.31 -19.99
C ALA A 25 6.52 -21.95 -19.82
N ALA A 26 6.38 -21.31 -18.65
CA ALA A 26 7.05 -20.04 -18.30
C ALA A 26 8.35 -20.21 -17.48
N VAL A 27 8.62 -21.42 -16.95
CA VAL A 27 10.02 -21.82 -16.73
C VAL A 27 10.54 -22.15 -18.11
N ALA A 28 11.36 -21.26 -18.66
CA ALA A 28 12.04 -21.45 -19.92
C ALA A 28 12.48 -22.91 -20.07
N VAL A 29 12.05 -23.58 -21.14
CA VAL A 29 12.84 -24.63 -21.76
C VAL A 29 14.07 -23.95 -22.37
N ALA A 30 14.90 -23.35 -21.52
CA ALA A 30 16.32 -23.33 -21.72
C ALA A 30 16.75 -24.75 -21.37
N GLY A 31 16.95 -25.59 -22.40
CA GLY A 31 17.85 -26.72 -22.21
C GLY A 31 19.16 -26.18 -21.61
N PRO A 32 19.93 -26.99 -20.86
CA PRO A 32 21.18 -26.56 -20.22
C PRO A 32 22.27 -26.03 -21.19
N ASP A 33 21.96 -25.88 -22.48
CA ASP A 33 22.80 -25.39 -23.58
C ASP A 33 22.15 -24.25 -24.41
N ALA A 34 21.02 -23.67 -23.98
CA ALA A 34 20.46 -22.47 -24.63
C ALA A 34 21.10 -21.21 -24.03
N ASP A 35 21.70 -20.36 -24.88
CA ASP A 35 22.12 -19.01 -24.46
C ASP A 35 20.92 -18.29 -23.81
N PRO A 36 21.12 -17.52 -22.72
CA PRO A 36 20.06 -16.71 -22.15
C PRO A 36 19.46 -15.84 -23.26
N VAL A 37 18.16 -15.95 -23.47
CA VAL A 37 17.43 -15.05 -24.38
C VAL A 37 17.48 -13.69 -23.70
N GLY A 38 18.15 -12.73 -24.32
CA GLY A 38 18.15 -11.34 -23.86
C GLY A 38 16.91 -10.60 -24.37
N PRO A 39 16.71 -9.35 -23.91
CA PRO A 39 15.52 -8.60 -24.25
C PRO A 39 15.39 -8.36 -25.75
N SER A 40 14.15 -8.36 -26.24
CA SER A 40 13.73 -8.09 -27.61
C SER A 40 12.35 -7.41 -27.66
N ALA A 41 12.06 -6.65 -28.73
CA ALA A 41 10.72 -6.06 -28.95
C ALA A 41 9.57 -7.09 -29.05
N THR A 42 9.89 -8.38 -29.11
CA THR A 42 8.94 -9.50 -29.13
C THR A 42 9.25 -10.52 -28.03
N GLY A 43 9.86 -10.05 -26.93
CA GLY A 43 10.11 -10.82 -25.72
C GLY A 43 8.81 -11.40 -25.19
N ALA A 44 8.90 -12.46 -24.39
CA ALA A 44 7.70 -13.10 -23.83
C ALA A 44 6.96 -12.16 -22.86
N ASP A 45 7.71 -11.30 -22.20
CA ASP A 45 7.25 -10.36 -21.18
C ASP A 45 7.21 -8.91 -21.70
N ALA A 46 7.48 -8.71 -23.00
CA ALA A 46 7.47 -7.40 -23.63
C ALA A 46 6.05 -6.85 -23.78
N PHE A 47 5.84 -5.58 -23.45
CA PHE A 47 4.54 -4.90 -23.53
C PHE A 47 4.66 -3.50 -24.12
N THR A 48 3.59 -3.00 -24.76
CA THR A 48 3.59 -1.70 -25.44
C THR A 48 2.67 -0.71 -24.74
N ILE A 49 3.19 0.47 -24.38
CA ILE A 49 2.39 1.59 -23.89
C ILE A 49 2.73 2.83 -24.72
N GLY A 50 1.71 3.40 -25.36
CA GLY A 50 1.89 4.54 -26.24
C GLY A 50 2.79 4.19 -27.43
N GLY A 51 3.90 4.91 -27.58
CA GLY A 51 4.86 4.73 -28.67
C GLY A 51 6.05 3.82 -28.36
N TYR A 52 6.11 3.24 -27.16
CA TYR A 52 7.23 2.47 -26.66
C TYR A 52 6.83 1.03 -26.36
N THR A 53 7.71 0.10 -26.73
CA THR A 53 7.66 -1.29 -26.26
C THR A 53 8.74 -1.45 -25.20
N PHE A 54 8.32 -1.89 -24.01
CA PHE A 54 9.19 -2.14 -22.87
C PHE A 54 9.39 -3.64 -22.74
N ASP A 55 10.63 -4.05 -22.51
CA ASP A 55 10.94 -5.44 -22.25
C ASP A 55 11.74 -5.57 -20.95
N PRO A 56 11.16 -6.16 -19.89
CA PRO A 56 11.78 -6.23 -18.59
C PRO A 56 12.97 -7.18 -18.59
N PHE A 57 14.03 -6.79 -17.89
CA PHE A 57 15.15 -7.69 -17.63
C PHE A 57 15.76 -7.45 -16.25
N SER A 58 16.45 -8.47 -15.75
CA SER A 58 17.23 -8.41 -14.52
C SER A 58 18.71 -8.59 -14.83
N ASN A 59 19.56 -7.73 -14.25
CA ASN A 59 21.02 -7.83 -14.39
C ASN A 59 21.71 -8.22 -13.07
N VAL A 60 20.95 -8.72 -12.08
CA VAL A 60 21.42 -9.04 -10.72
C VAL A 60 22.58 -10.05 -10.73
N THR A 61 22.63 -10.94 -11.73
CA THR A 61 23.68 -11.95 -11.89
C THR A 61 24.89 -11.49 -12.71
N GLY A 62 24.90 -10.23 -13.16
CA GLY A 62 25.92 -9.66 -14.06
C GLY A 62 25.71 -9.97 -15.55
N THR A 63 24.58 -10.60 -15.89
CA THR A 63 24.09 -10.82 -17.26
C THR A 63 22.62 -10.44 -17.31
N ASP A 64 22.18 -9.85 -18.41
CA ASP A 64 20.76 -9.54 -18.60
C ASP A 64 19.98 -10.85 -18.78
N VAL A 65 19.01 -11.05 -17.90
CA VAL A 65 18.07 -12.17 -17.90
C VAL A 65 16.68 -11.60 -18.17
N GLU A 66 16.03 -12.11 -19.21
CA GLU A 66 14.63 -11.78 -19.55
C GLU A 66 13.71 -11.93 -18.33
N GLY A 67 12.78 -10.98 -18.19
CA GLY A 67 11.64 -11.05 -17.28
C GLY A 67 11.66 -10.02 -16.16
N PHE A 68 10.53 -9.94 -15.45
CA PHE A 68 10.36 -9.07 -14.30
C PHE A 68 11.15 -9.56 -13.09
N SER A 69 11.64 -8.61 -12.29
CA SER A 69 12.11 -8.87 -10.93
C SER A 69 10.93 -8.85 -9.98
N LEU A 70 10.76 -9.91 -9.19
CA LEU A 70 9.68 -10.02 -8.22
C LEU A 70 9.81 -8.98 -7.11
N VAL A 71 8.66 -8.52 -6.60
CA VAL A 71 8.56 -7.43 -5.63
C VAL A 71 8.08 -7.96 -4.28
N HIS A 72 8.79 -7.59 -3.22
CA HIS A 72 8.39 -7.90 -1.85
C HIS A 72 7.22 -7.01 -1.41
N PRO A 73 6.17 -7.57 -0.78
CA PRO A 73 5.14 -6.78 -0.12
C PRO A 73 5.73 -5.88 0.97
N LEU A 74 5.36 -4.60 0.95
CA LEU A 74 5.62 -3.63 2.01
C LEU A 74 4.59 -3.70 3.12
N THR A 75 3.32 -3.73 2.73
CA THR A 75 2.18 -3.77 3.64
C THR A 75 1.11 -4.64 3.01
N SER A 76 0.45 -5.46 3.83
CA SER A 76 -0.51 -6.45 3.37
C SER A 76 -1.75 -6.44 4.28
N GLY A 77 -2.92 -6.31 3.66
CA GLY A 77 -4.24 -6.54 4.24
C GLY A 77 -5.06 -7.42 3.27
N PRO A 78 -4.63 -8.66 3.03
CA PRO A 78 -5.24 -9.52 2.02
C PRO A 78 -6.64 -9.98 2.45
N PRO A 79 -7.56 -10.25 1.49
CA PRO A 79 -7.41 -10.10 0.03
C PRO A 79 -7.69 -8.67 -0.47
N LEU A 80 -7.84 -7.69 0.42
CA LEU A 80 -8.29 -6.34 0.09
C LEU A 80 -7.18 -5.48 -0.51
N LEU A 81 -6.02 -5.40 0.14
CA LEU A 81 -4.93 -4.53 -0.26
C LEU A 81 -3.59 -5.23 -0.07
N THR A 82 -2.70 -5.14 -1.03
CA THR A 82 -1.27 -5.41 -0.84
C THR A 82 -0.49 -4.42 -1.65
N LEU A 83 0.49 -3.77 -1.04
CA LEU A 83 1.38 -2.82 -1.69
C LEU A 83 2.80 -3.35 -1.61
N GLY A 84 3.55 -3.30 -2.70
CA GLY A 84 4.97 -3.60 -2.74
C GLY A 84 5.73 -2.60 -3.61
N GLY A 85 7.05 -2.50 -3.39
CA GLY A 85 7.90 -1.56 -4.11
C GLY A 85 7.71 -0.10 -3.64
N GLY A 86 8.08 0.87 -4.47
CA GLY A 86 8.01 2.30 -4.13
C GLY A 86 9.36 3.00 -4.04
N ASN A 87 9.32 4.28 -3.66
CA ASN A 87 10.48 5.17 -3.61
C ASN A 87 10.47 6.04 -2.35
N PRO A 88 10.90 5.52 -1.18
CA PRO A 88 11.02 6.31 0.04
C PRO A 88 11.79 7.61 -0.16
N ALA A 89 11.10 8.72 0.15
CA ALA A 89 11.59 10.10 0.01
C ALA A 89 12.04 10.50 -1.42
N GLY A 90 11.68 9.73 -2.46
CA GLY A 90 12.11 9.99 -3.84
C GLY A 90 13.59 9.68 -4.11
N LEU A 91 14.32 9.08 -3.15
CA LEU A 91 15.78 8.94 -3.20
C LEU A 91 16.26 7.51 -3.52
N LEU A 92 15.49 6.49 -3.15
CA LEU A 92 15.92 5.09 -3.19
C LEU A 92 14.77 4.19 -3.65
N PRO A 93 14.71 3.80 -4.94
CA PRO A 93 13.80 2.77 -5.41
C PRO A 93 14.05 1.46 -4.64
N ILE A 94 13.05 0.97 -3.91
CA ILE A 94 13.16 -0.28 -3.14
C ILE A 94 12.82 -1.52 -3.97
N ALA A 95 12.21 -1.32 -5.15
CA ALA A 95 12.01 -2.33 -6.18
C ALA A 95 12.37 -1.75 -7.57
N PRO A 96 13.67 -1.57 -7.85
CA PRO A 96 14.08 -1.11 -9.17
C PRO A 96 13.81 -2.17 -10.23
N GLN A 97 13.36 -1.75 -11.40
CA GLN A 97 13.19 -2.61 -12.57
C GLN A 97 13.92 -1.99 -13.76
N ASN A 98 14.60 -2.83 -14.52
CA ASN A 98 15.23 -2.41 -15.76
C ASN A 98 14.33 -2.82 -16.93
N PHE A 99 14.25 -1.96 -17.94
CA PHE A 99 13.58 -2.25 -19.20
C PHE A 99 14.47 -1.87 -20.37
N GLU A 100 14.54 -2.75 -21.37
CA GLU A 100 15.00 -2.35 -22.69
C GLU A 100 13.81 -1.72 -23.42
N VAL A 101 14.05 -0.61 -24.10
CA VAL A 101 13.02 0.20 -24.74
C VAL A 101 13.19 0.15 -26.24
N TYR A 102 12.09 -0.16 -26.92
CA TYR A 102 12.01 -0.19 -28.37
C TYR A 102 11.02 0.84 -28.88
N GLY A 103 11.33 1.40 -30.06
CA GLY A 103 10.39 2.23 -30.81
C GLY A 103 9.31 1.39 -31.48
N ALA A 104 8.27 2.06 -31.99
CA ALA A 104 7.15 1.42 -32.68
C ALA A 104 7.53 0.58 -33.92
N ASP A 105 8.74 0.73 -34.46
CA ASP A 105 9.29 -0.07 -35.56
C ASP A 105 10.14 -1.27 -35.08
N GLY A 106 10.21 -1.50 -33.76
CA GLY A 106 11.00 -2.55 -33.11
C GLY A 106 12.49 -2.24 -32.98
N THR A 107 12.93 -1.00 -33.27
CA THR A 107 14.34 -0.60 -33.06
C THR A 107 14.62 -0.38 -31.58
N SER A 108 15.73 -0.90 -31.08
CA SER A 108 16.21 -0.60 -29.71
C SER A 108 16.61 0.87 -29.63
N LEU A 109 16.04 1.56 -28.65
CA LEU A 109 16.30 2.96 -28.33
C LEU A 109 17.28 3.08 -27.16
N GLY A 110 17.43 2.02 -26.37
CA GLY A 110 18.28 1.94 -25.18
C GLY A 110 17.53 1.34 -24.01
N SER A 111 18.01 1.58 -22.80
CA SER A 111 17.44 1.05 -21.56
C SER A 111 16.97 2.15 -20.62
N ILE A 112 16.05 1.81 -19.73
CA ILE A 112 15.65 2.67 -18.60
C ILE A 112 15.74 1.90 -17.30
N ASN A 113 16.00 2.63 -16.22
CA ASN A 113 15.77 2.16 -14.86
C ASN A 113 14.49 2.81 -14.34
N SER A 114 13.72 2.08 -13.57
CA SER A 114 12.47 2.57 -12.98
C SER A 114 12.35 2.21 -11.51
N SER A 115 11.47 2.93 -10.82
CA SER A 115 10.93 2.52 -9.52
C SER A 115 9.56 1.91 -9.76
N VAL A 116 9.38 0.64 -9.40
CA VAL A 116 8.10 -0.08 -9.56
C VAL A 116 7.32 -0.07 -8.25
N VAL A 117 6.01 0.05 -8.37
CA VAL A 117 5.02 -0.21 -7.31
C VAL A 117 4.04 -1.23 -7.86
N VAL A 118 3.86 -2.33 -7.11
CA VAL A 118 2.81 -3.32 -7.40
C VAL A 118 1.75 -3.21 -6.34
N THR A 119 0.50 -3.03 -6.76
CA THR A 119 -0.65 -2.93 -5.88
C THR A 119 -1.65 -4.01 -6.25
N ASN A 120 -2.02 -4.85 -5.29
CA ASN A 120 -3.19 -5.71 -5.42
C ASN A 120 -4.35 -5.08 -4.66
N LEU A 121 -5.44 -4.79 -5.37
CA LEU A 121 -6.65 -4.20 -4.80
C LEU A 121 -7.84 -5.11 -5.11
N ALA A 122 -8.43 -5.71 -4.08
CA ALA A 122 -9.56 -6.63 -4.17
C ALA A 122 -9.34 -7.77 -5.21
N GLY A 123 -8.12 -8.28 -5.29
CA GLY A 123 -7.73 -9.34 -6.23
C GLY A 123 -7.40 -8.87 -7.66
N PHE A 124 -7.43 -7.56 -7.93
CA PHE A 124 -6.96 -6.97 -9.19
C PHE A 124 -5.54 -6.45 -9.02
N THR A 125 -4.70 -6.69 -10.02
CA THR A 125 -3.28 -6.31 -9.99
C THR A 125 -3.06 -5.00 -10.73
N ASN A 126 -2.27 -4.13 -10.13
CA ASN A 126 -1.79 -2.90 -10.71
C ASN A 126 -0.26 -2.86 -10.70
N THR A 127 0.34 -2.46 -11.81
CA THR A 127 1.77 -2.18 -11.88
C THR A 127 1.97 -0.75 -12.32
N GLN A 128 2.54 0.06 -11.43
CA GLN A 128 3.02 1.40 -11.72
C GLN A 128 4.54 1.39 -11.80
N PHE A 129 5.12 2.08 -12.76
CA PHE A 129 6.55 2.37 -12.76
C PHE A 129 6.84 3.83 -13.11
N THR A 130 7.79 4.40 -12.38
CA THR A 130 8.30 5.75 -12.62
C THR A 130 9.71 5.66 -13.19
N VAL A 131 9.97 6.29 -14.34
CA VAL A 131 11.30 6.31 -14.97
C VAL A 131 12.25 7.12 -14.11
N THR A 132 13.34 6.52 -13.63
CA THR A 132 14.35 7.17 -12.78
C THR A 132 15.64 7.49 -13.54
N GLU A 133 15.96 6.70 -14.56
CA GLU A 133 17.15 6.87 -15.40
C GLU A 133 16.87 6.38 -16.83
N ALA A 134 17.56 6.96 -17.80
CA ALA A 134 17.42 6.61 -19.21
C ALA A 134 18.80 6.63 -19.90
N ASP A 135 19.17 5.50 -20.50
CA ASP A 135 20.45 5.27 -21.17
C ASP A 135 20.22 4.93 -22.64
N ALA A 136 20.51 5.89 -23.51
CA ALA A 136 20.33 5.71 -24.95
C ALA A 136 21.26 4.64 -25.53
N ALA A 137 20.74 3.88 -26.49
CA ALA A 137 21.53 2.94 -27.27
C ALA A 137 22.68 3.65 -28.00
N ALA A 138 23.72 2.90 -28.36
CA ALA A 138 24.89 3.46 -29.03
C ALA A 138 24.51 4.16 -30.35
N GLY A 139 24.64 5.50 -30.38
CA GLY A 139 24.28 6.32 -31.53
C GLY A 139 22.83 6.82 -31.56
N GLY A 140 22.02 6.48 -30.55
CA GLY A 140 20.69 7.04 -30.30
C GLY A 140 20.74 8.32 -29.45
N SER A 141 19.57 8.91 -29.19
CA SER A 141 19.40 10.10 -28.35
C SER A 141 18.57 9.76 -27.10
N ALA A 142 18.93 10.32 -25.94
CA ALA A 142 18.10 10.20 -24.74
C ALA A 142 16.71 10.84 -24.91
N ALA A 143 16.55 11.75 -25.87
CA ALA A 143 15.25 12.33 -26.21
C ALA A 143 14.31 11.35 -26.95
N ASP A 144 14.86 10.23 -27.44
CA ASP A 144 14.06 9.16 -28.06
C ASP A 144 13.56 8.16 -27.01
N LEU A 145 14.03 8.24 -25.75
CA LEU A 145 13.57 7.43 -24.64
C LEU A 145 12.45 8.12 -23.85
N PRO A 146 11.67 7.37 -23.04
CA PRO A 146 10.80 7.94 -22.03
C PRO A 146 11.50 8.99 -21.17
N THR A 147 10.85 10.13 -20.94
CA THR A 147 11.39 11.21 -20.10
C THR A 147 11.54 10.72 -18.66
N VAL A 148 12.65 11.05 -18.00
CA VAL A 148 12.83 10.80 -16.56
C VAL A 148 11.74 11.51 -15.76
N GLY A 149 11.14 10.80 -14.80
CA GLY A 149 9.96 11.24 -14.05
C GLY A 149 8.63 10.82 -14.69
N SER A 150 8.63 10.27 -15.92
CA SER A 150 7.40 9.73 -16.51
C SER A 150 6.86 8.58 -15.67
N VAL A 151 5.55 8.58 -15.45
CA VAL A 151 4.82 7.51 -14.77
C VAL A 151 3.99 6.75 -15.78
N TYR A 152 4.11 5.43 -15.75
CA TYR A 152 3.29 4.49 -16.50
C TYR A 152 2.58 3.59 -15.50
N ASP A 153 1.28 3.43 -15.65
CA ASP A 153 0.45 2.62 -14.76
C ASP A 153 -0.48 1.74 -15.58
N VAL A 154 -0.59 0.48 -15.20
CA VAL A 154 -1.55 -0.47 -15.75
C VAL A 154 -2.31 -1.14 -14.62
N PHE A 155 -3.59 -0.80 -14.52
CA PHE A 155 -4.54 -1.44 -13.62
C PHE A 155 -5.32 -2.52 -14.36
N ASN A 156 -5.07 -3.80 -14.05
CA ASN A 156 -5.68 -4.94 -14.74
C ASN A 156 -6.90 -5.46 -13.98
N PHE A 157 -8.08 -5.35 -14.59
CA PHE A 157 -9.34 -5.88 -14.06
C PHE A 157 -9.60 -7.34 -14.48
N GLY A 158 -8.69 -7.94 -15.24
CA GLY A 158 -8.82 -9.28 -15.81
C GLY A 158 -9.78 -9.32 -17.01
N GLY A 159 -9.80 -10.47 -17.70
CA GLY A 159 -10.73 -10.71 -18.82
C GLY A 159 -10.55 -9.77 -20.02
N GLY A 160 -9.38 -9.15 -20.16
CA GLY A 160 -9.06 -8.17 -21.21
C GLY A 160 -9.54 -6.75 -20.90
N PHE A 161 -9.89 -6.44 -19.65
CA PHE A 161 -10.19 -5.09 -19.19
C PHE A 161 -8.99 -4.52 -18.41
N ALA A 162 -8.50 -3.36 -18.81
CA ALA A 162 -7.46 -2.65 -18.07
C ALA A 162 -7.58 -1.14 -18.22
N ASN A 163 -7.08 -0.41 -17.24
CA ASN A 163 -6.83 1.03 -17.34
C ASN A 163 -5.33 1.24 -17.54
N ILE A 164 -4.96 1.99 -18.58
CA ILE A 164 -3.56 2.34 -18.86
C ILE A 164 -3.45 3.85 -18.70
N TYR A 165 -2.76 4.28 -17.66
CA TYR A 165 -2.51 5.68 -17.37
C TYR A 165 -1.04 6.01 -17.62
N THR A 166 -0.80 7.18 -18.19
CA THR A 166 0.56 7.73 -18.32
C THR A 166 0.57 9.21 -17.98
N ALA A 167 1.60 9.62 -17.25
CA ALA A 167 1.92 11.03 -16.98
C ALA A 167 3.36 11.28 -17.40
N VAL A 168 3.56 12.10 -18.42
CA VAL A 168 4.88 12.51 -18.90
C VAL A 168 5.13 13.94 -18.46
N PRO A 169 6.15 14.22 -17.63
CA PRO A 169 6.42 15.57 -17.17
C PRO A 169 6.73 16.49 -18.35
N GLY A 170 6.22 17.71 -18.31
CA GLY A 170 6.47 18.71 -19.33
C GLY A 170 7.90 19.26 -19.25
N ALA A 171 8.48 19.55 -20.41
CA ALA A 171 9.80 20.19 -20.49
C ALA A 171 9.71 21.68 -20.10
N ASP A 172 10.72 22.19 -19.40
CA ASP A 172 10.90 23.62 -19.09
C ASP A 172 9.69 24.29 -18.41
N GLY A 173 8.97 23.56 -17.56
CA GLY A 173 7.80 24.05 -16.83
C GLY A 173 6.51 24.10 -17.66
N ALA A 174 6.48 23.41 -18.81
CA ALA A 174 5.23 23.10 -19.48
C ALA A 174 4.40 22.10 -18.65
N ASP A 175 3.08 22.11 -18.86
CA ASP A 175 2.18 21.15 -18.24
C ASP A 175 2.54 19.71 -18.64
N ALA A 176 2.33 18.77 -17.73
CA ALA A 176 2.50 17.35 -18.02
C ALA A 176 1.53 16.88 -19.10
N THR A 177 1.96 15.89 -19.90
CA THR A 177 1.08 15.18 -20.82
C THR A 177 0.50 13.98 -20.10
N ILE A 178 -0.79 14.07 -19.76
CA ILE A 178 -1.53 13.02 -19.09
C ILE A 178 -2.39 12.30 -20.13
N THR A 179 -2.28 10.97 -20.21
CA THR A 179 -3.22 10.15 -20.98
C THR A 179 -3.75 9.01 -20.13
N ASP A 180 -5.02 8.68 -20.35
CA ASP A 180 -5.68 7.56 -19.70
C ASP A 180 -6.52 6.82 -20.74
N THR A 181 -6.28 5.52 -20.90
CA THR A 181 -6.98 4.66 -21.82
C THR A 181 -7.57 3.46 -21.09
N PHE A 182 -8.89 3.33 -21.11
CA PHE A 182 -9.56 2.12 -20.67
C PHE A 182 -9.68 1.13 -21.83
N VAL A 183 -8.92 0.05 -21.74
CA VAL A 183 -8.88 -1.06 -22.69
C VAL A 183 -9.98 -2.06 -22.36
N THR A 184 -10.70 -2.51 -23.39
CA THR A 184 -11.69 -3.58 -23.28
C THR A 184 -11.53 -4.55 -24.45
N PRO A 185 -12.07 -5.79 -24.36
CA PRO A 185 -12.08 -6.73 -25.48
C PRO A 185 -12.85 -6.24 -26.71
N PHE A 186 -13.62 -5.15 -26.59
CA PHE A 186 -14.45 -4.58 -27.65
C PHE A 186 -13.88 -3.29 -28.24
N GLY A 187 -12.70 -2.86 -27.77
CA GLY A 187 -12.03 -1.62 -28.15
C GLY A 187 -11.72 -0.73 -26.95
N SER A 188 -10.83 0.23 -27.16
CA SER A 188 -10.34 1.14 -26.11
C SER A 188 -11.10 2.47 -26.09
N MET A 189 -11.20 3.06 -24.91
CA MET A 189 -11.82 4.36 -24.67
C MET A 189 -10.82 5.31 -24.03
N ASP A 190 -10.75 6.53 -24.53
CA ASP A 190 -9.92 7.60 -23.95
C ASP A 190 -10.66 8.24 -22.76
N LEU A 191 -10.06 8.14 -21.57
CA LEU A 191 -10.53 8.75 -20.33
C LEU A 191 -9.66 9.94 -19.91
N SER A 192 -8.70 10.38 -20.72
CA SER A 192 -7.74 11.43 -20.35
C SER A 192 -8.41 12.70 -19.83
N SER A 193 -9.57 13.08 -20.38
CA SER A 193 -10.32 14.25 -19.90
C SER A 193 -10.88 14.13 -18.49
N LEU A 194 -11.11 12.90 -18.01
CA LEU A 194 -11.60 12.63 -16.65
C LEU A 194 -10.48 12.82 -15.62
N PHE A 195 -9.25 12.50 -16.00
CA PHE A 195 -8.08 12.50 -15.10
C PHE A 195 -7.03 13.55 -15.43
N ALA A 196 -7.33 14.50 -16.32
CA ALA A 196 -6.40 15.55 -16.73
C ALA A 196 -5.90 16.46 -15.59
N GLY A 197 -6.59 16.45 -14.43
CA GLY A 197 -6.16 17.16 -13.23
C GLY A 197 -5.29 16.34 -12.28
N ILE A 198 -5.01 15.07 -12.59
CA ILE A 198 -4.20 14.17 -11.76
C ILE A 198 -2.89 13.94 -12.49
N ASP A 199 -1.82 14.55 -11.98
CA ASP A 199 -0.46 14.41 -12.49
C ASP A 199 0.38 13.57 -11.51
N ALA A 200 0.53 12.28 -11.78
CA ALA A 200 1.34 11.39 -10.96
C ALA A 200 2.85 11.66 -11.09
N SER A 201 3.30 12.44 -12.09
CA SER A 201 4.71 12.83 -12.26
C SER A 201 5.11 14.02 -11.39
N ALA A 202 4.12 14.76 -10.86
CA ALA A 202 4.34 15.89 -9.96
C ALA A 202 4.46 15.45 -8.50
N LEU A 203 5.06 16.33 -7.67
CA LEU A 203 5.03 16.18 -6.22
C LEU A 203 3.61 16.39 -5.71
N LEU A 204 3.21 15.63 -4.69
CA LEU A 204 1.95 15.83 -3.99
C LEU A 204 1.98 17.16 -3.22
N GLN A 205 0.86 17.88 -3.26
CA GLN A 205 0.76 19.24 -2.70
C GLN A 205 -0.08 19.21 -1.41
N PRO A 206 0.54 19.12 -0.21
CA PRO A 206 -0.22 18.98 1.04
C PRO A 206 -1.17 20.15 1.31
N GLY A 207 -0.86 21.36 0.82
CA GLY A 207 -1.70 22.54 0.99
C GLY A 207 -3.08 22.44 0.33
N GLU A 208 -3.23 21.62 -0.72
CA GLU A 208 -4.52 21.46 -1.42
C GLU A 208 -5.61 20.91 -0.50
N ALA A 209 -5.25 20.06 0.46
CA ALA A 209 -6.18 19.52 1.45
C ALA A 209 -6.85 20.60 2.32
N PHE A 210 -6.13 21.69 2.59
CA PHE A 210 -6.57 22.76 3.50
C PHE A 210 -7.28 23.91 2.77
N ALA A 211 -7.50 23.81 1.46
CA ALA A 211 -8.12 24.87 0.65
C ALA A 211 -9.45 25.40 1.22
N ALA A 212 -10.29 24.51 1.76
CA ALA A 212 -11.58 24.89 2.38
C ALA A 212 -11.43 25.66 3.71
N LEU A 213 -10.24 25.65 4.32
CA LEU A 213 -9.95 26.23 5.64
C LEU A 213 -9.23 27.59 5.58
N HIS A 214 -8.79 28.02 4.40
CA HIS A 214 -8.10 29.31 4.23
C HIS A 214 -8.98 30.49 4.64
N ALA A 215 -10.29 30.44 4.35
CA ALA A 215 -11.21 31.51 4.71
C ALA A 215 -11.39 31.70 6.23
N GLY A 216 -11.05 30.69 7.04
CA GLY A 216 -11.03 30.78 8.49
C GLY A 216 -9.69 31.28 9.04
N ALA A 217 -8.62 31.23 8.25
CA ALA A 217 -7.32 31.76 8.60
C ALA A 217 -7.40 33.28 8.67
N SER A 218 -6.76 33.84 9.69
CA SER A 218 -6.72 35.27 9.84
C SER A 218 -5.54 35.61 10.74
N GLY A 219 -4.50 36.17 10.12
CA GLY A 219 -3.11 36.08 10.59
C GLY A 219 -2.32 35.08 9.73
N GLY A 220 -0.99 35.24 9.66
CA GLY A 220 -0.09 34.41 8.82
C GLY A 220 0.10 34.90 7.38
N GLY A 221 0.75 34.06 6.57
CA GLY A 221 0.98 34.16 5.13
C GLY A 221 -0.23 33.80 4.27
N ASP A 222 0.00 33.67 2.97
CA ASP A 222 -1.04 33.41 1.96
C ASP A 222 -1.54 31.95 2.03
N ASP A 223 -0.69 31.02 2.48
CA ASP A 223 -0.99 29.59 2.64
C ASP A 223 -1.51 29.21 4.06
N ALA A 224 -1.79 30.21 4.92
CA ALA A 224 -2.27 29.96 6.27
C ALA A 224 -3.71 29.39 6.31
N PHE A 225 -3.99 28.50 7.27
CA PHE A 225 -5.31 27.88 7.45
C PHE A 225 -5.68 27.72 8.93
N ALA A 226 -6.99 27.71 9.23
CA ALA A 226 -7.49 27.54 10.60
C ALA A 226 -7.96 26.12 10.88
N ILE A 227 -7.40 25.48 11.92
CA ILE A 227 -7.73 24.11 12.32
C ILE A 227 -7.54 23.92 13.83
N GLY A 228 -8.42 23.15 14.48
CA GLY A 228 -8.29 22.79 15.90
C GLY A 228 -8.20 23.98 16.88
N GLY A 229 -8.71 25.15 16.49
CA GLY A 229 -8.65 26.38 17.30
C GLY A 229 -7.38 27.21 17.12
N TYR A 230 -6.48 26.82 16.22
CA TYR A 230 -5.27 27.55 15.85
C TYR A 230 -5.35 28.05 14.39
N THR A 231 -4.54 29.05 14.06
CA THR A 231 -4.16 29.32 12.67
C THR A 231 -2.72 28.82 12.49
N LEU A 232 -2.53 27.94 11.50
CA LEU A 232 -1.24 27.37 11.14
C LEU A 232 -0.78 27.98 9.83
N ASP A 233 0.44 28.52 9.83
CA ASP A 233 1.05 29.17 8.68
C ASP A 233 2.29 28.39 8.23
N PRO A 234 2.24 27.67 7.10
CA PRO A 234 3.31 26.77 6.68
C PRO A 234 4.53 27.54 6.20
N PHE A 235 5.71 27.05 6.57
CA PHE A 235 6.97 27.50 5.99
C PHE A 235 8.01 26.38 5.91
N THR A 236 8.99 26.57 5.03
CA THR A 236 10.13 25.68 4.85
C THR A 236 11.44 26.42 5.10
N GLY A 237 12.50 25.71 5.49
CA GLY A 237 13.81 26.30 5.77
C GLY A 237 13.93 26.92 7.17
N THR A 238 15.04 27.63 7.42
CA THR A 238 15.35 28.21 8.73
C THR A 238 16.00 29.59 8.59
N GLY A 239 15.60 30.54 9.43
CA GLY A 239 16.22 31.87 9.48
C GLY A 239 16.08 32.63 8.16
N ASP A 240 17.20 33.08 7.59
CA ASP A 240 17.18 33.86 6.33
C ASP A 240 16.79 33.02 5.09
N SER A 241 16.70 31.69 5.21
CA SER A 241 16.26 30.79 4.13
C SER A 241 14.78 30.38 4.26
N THR A 242 14.04 30.97 5.20
CA THR A 242 12.63 30.66 5.38
C THR A 242 11.85 31.07 4.13
N THR A 243 11.12 30.11 3.57
CA THR A 243 10.22 30.31 2.43
C THR A 243 8.81 29.98 2.91
N GLU A 244 7.88 30.90 2.70
CA GLU A 244 6.47 30.69 3.00
C GLU A 244 5.88 29.61 2.10
N GLY A 245 4.91 28.87 2.64
CA GLY A 245 4.18 27.83 1.96
C GLY A 245 4.59 26.41 2.30
N PHE A 246 3.86 25.48 1.67
CA PHE A 246 4.02 24.05 1.86
C PHE A 246 5.21 23.47 1.06
N ALA A 247 5.89 22.48 1.64
CA ALA A 247 6.80 21.62 0.91
C ALA A 247 6.01 20.56 0.10
N GLY A 248 6.34 20.42 -1.18
CA GLY A 248 5.83 19.29 -1.99
C GLY A 248 6.38 17.95 -1.47
N VAL A 249 5.55 16.92 -1.52
CA VAL A 249 5.86 15.58 -1.00
C VAL A 249 6.02 14.60 -2.16
N PRO A 250 7.19 13.93 -2.32
CA PRO A 250 7.34 12.86 -3.29
C PRO A 250 6.36 11.71 -3.01
N ALA A 251 5.77 11.16 -4.07
CA ALA A 251 4.96 9.96 -3.94
C ALA A 251 5.87 8.76 -3.55
N LEU A 252 5.49 8.05 -2.50
CA LEU A 252 6.07 6.77 -2.11
C LEU A 252 5.62 5.65 -3.05
N GLY A 253 4.32 5.63 -3.37
CA GLY A 253 3.71 4.65 -4.25
C GLY A 253 2.19 4.82 -4.35
N GLY A 254 1.55 3.97 -5.16
CA GLY A 254 0.11 4.01 -5.40
C GLY A 254 -0.31 3.20 -6.62
N ALA A 255 -1.45 3.60 -7.18
CA ALA A 255 -2.04 3.09 -8.41
C ALA A 255 -2.69 4.27 -9.14
N ALA A 256 -1.92 4.98 -9.97
CA ALA A 256 -2.41 6.16 -10.68
C ALA A 256 -3.47 5.79 -11.73
N PRO A 257 -4.51 6.62 -11.96
CA PRO A 257 -4.81 7.90 -11.32
C PRO A 257 -5.64 7.78 -10.03
N PHE A 258 -5.85 6.56 -9.52
CA PHE A 258 -6.79 6.30 -8.43
C PHE A 258 -6.24 6.58 -7.04
N LEU A 259 -4.96 6.28 -6.81
CA LEU A 259 -4.32 6.39 -5.51
C LEU A 259 -2.88 6.87 -5.68
N ALA A 260 -2.50 7.88 -4.91
CA ALA A 260 -1.10 8.22 -4.66
C ALA A 260 -0.90 8.46 -3.17
N ILE A 261 0.17 7.89 -2.61
CA ILE A 261 0.54 8.03 -1.20
C ILE A 261 1.93 8.66 -1.16
N GLY A 262 2.10 9.69 -0.35
CA GLY A 262 3.38 10.30 -0.04
C GLY A 262 3.51 10.56 1.46
N GLY A 263 4.73 10.81 1.91
CA GLY A 263 5.03 10.97 3.34
C GLY A 263 5.36 9.63 3.98
N ALA A 264 4.61 9.25 5.00
CA ALA A 264 4.77 8.08 5.88
C ALA A 264 5.74 8.25 7.05
N SER A 265 5.63 7.34 8.01
CA SER A 265 6.48 7.25 9.20
C SER A 265 7.13 5.87 9.36
N LEU A 266 8.41 5.86 9.74
CA LEU A 266 9.15 4.67 10.15
C LEU A 266 9.10 4.53 11.68
N GLY A 267 7.96 4.07 12.20
CA GLY A 267 7.69 3.94 13.64
C GLY A 267 6.70 5.00 14.13
N ASP A 268 6.78 5.38 15.41
CA ASP A 268 5.84 6.33 16.02
C ASP A 268 5.89 7.70 15.33
N PRO A 269 4.81 8.16 14.66
CA PRO A 269 4.78 9.41 13.93
C PRO A 269 4.85 10.65 14.83
N ALA A 270 4.64 10.52 16.15
CA ALA A 270 4.82 11.62 17.09
C ALA A 270 6.29 11.90 17.43
N HIS A 271 7.21 11.00 17.09
CA HIS A 271 8.63 11.18 17.35
C HIS A 271 9.34 11.89 16.19
N LEU A 272 10.06 12.96 16.53
CA LEU A 272 10.87 13.71 15.57
C LEU A 272 11.91 12.80 14.89
N GLY A 273 11.91 12.80 13.55
CA GLY A 273 12.84 12.04 12.73
C GLY A 273 12.30 10.73 12.16
N ASN A 274 11.10 10.28 12.60
CA ASN A 274 10.47 9.08 12.04
C ASN A 274 9.70 9.35 10.75
N ALA A 275 9.18 10.57 10.56
CA ALA A 275 8.46 10.96 9.34
C ALA A 275 9.41 11.13 8.14
N LEU A 276 9.00 10.62 6.98
CA LEU A 276 9.73 10.76 5.71
C LEU A 276 9.51 12.12 5.03
N ALA A 277 8.43 12.80 5.38
CA ALA A 277 8.18 14.19 4.99
C ALA A 277 7.82 15.02 6.24
N THR A 278 8.32 16.26 6.28
CA THR A 278 8.11 17.16 7.41
C THR A 278 7.72 18.55 6.95
N GLN A 279 6.89 19.22 7.74
CA GLN A 279 6.50 20.61 7.53
C GLN A 279 6.65 21.39 8.83
N SER A 280 7.06 22.65 8.73
CA SER A 280 7.07 23.58 9.86
C SER A 280 5.94 24.58 9.72
N PHE A 281 5.39 25.01 10.86
CA PHE A 281 4.32 26.00 10.91
C PHE A 281 4.59 27.04 11.99
N ASP A 282 4.29 28.29 11.67
CA ASP A 282 4.05 29.31 12.67
C ASP A 282 2.63 29.11 13.23
N VAL A 283 2.50 29.13 14.56
CA VAL A 283 1.24 28.91 15.25
C VAL A 283 0.72 30.22 15.80
N TYR A 284 -0.52 30.54 15.46
CA TYR A 284 -1.22 31.71 15.96
C TYR A 284 -2.43 31.29 16.82
N SER A 285 -2.60 31.97 17.95
CA SER A 285 -3.84 31.90 18.74
C SER A 285 -4.82 32.96 18.27
N GLY A 286 -6.10 32.59 18.14
CA GLY A 286 -7.17 33.50 17.76
C GLY A 286 -7.42 33.58 16.26
N SER A 287 -8.26 34.54 15.86
CA SER A 287 -8.61 34.84 14.47
C SER A 287 -8.72 36.36 14.31
N GLY A 288 -8.50 36.85 13.09
CA GLY A 288 -8.63 38.24 12.66
C GLY A 288 -7.32 39.01 12.76
N ASP A 289 -7.45 40.33 12.82
CA ASP A 289 -6.36 41.26 13.16
C ASP A 289 -5.83 41.06 14.60
N GLU A 290 -6.49 40.21 15.40
CA GLU A 290 -6.14 39.88 16.79
C GLU A 290 -5.33 38.59 16.92
N ALA A 291 -5.02 37.91 15.81
CA ALA A 291 -4.20 36.71 15.84
C ALA A 291 -2.78 37.03 16.33
N THR A 292 -2.35 36.31 17.36
CA THR A 292 -1.03 36.48 17.97
C THR A 292 -0.22 35.22 17.74
N GLN A 293 0.96 35.34 17.17
CA GLN A 293 1.90 34.22 17.05
C GLN A 293 2.31 33.78 18.45
N ILE A 294 2.06 32.52 18.77
CA ILE A 294 2.34 31.91 20.08
C ILE A 294 3.55 30.97 20.05
N GLY A 295 3.99 30.55 18.86
CA GLY A 295 5.11 29.64 18.74
C GLY A 295 5.25 29.05 17.34
N THR A 296 6.02 27.98 17.25
CA THR A 296 6.22 27.18 16.04
C THR A 296 6.05 25.70 16.35
N ILE A 297 5.62 24.93 15.35
CA ILE A 297 5.56 23.47 15.43
C ILE A 297 6.24 22.83 14.23
N SER A 298 6.71 21.60 14.42
CA SER A 298 7.14 20.70 13.35
C SER A 298 6.19 19.52 13.30
N THR A 299 5.86 19.07 12.10
CA THR A 299 4.96 17.93 11.88
C THR A 299 5.57 16.91 10.94
N GLY A 300 5.25 15.64 11.15
CA GLY A 300 5.25 14.66 10.06
C GLY A 300 4.09 14.94 9.13
N VAL A 301 4.26 14.69 7.83
CA VAL A 301 3.25 14.94 6.80
C VAL A 301 2.99 13.68 6.01
N ASP A 302 1.73 13.25 5.98
CA ASP A 302 1.26 12.21 5.07
C ASP A 302 0.28 12.83 4.09
N VAL A 303 0.46 12.55 2.80
CA VAL A 303 -0.44 13.03 1.75
C VAL A 303 -0.99 11.84 0.99
N THR A 304 -2.31 11.75 0.92
CA THR A 304 -2.98 10.73 0.11
C THR A 304 -3.86 11.42 -0.92
N ASN A 305 -3.64 11.15 -2.20
CA ASN A 305 -4.57 11.51 -3.25
C ASN A 305 -5.41 10.29 -3.59
N LEU A 306 -6.73 10.39 -3.38
CA LEU A 306 -7.69 9.33 -3.71
C LEU A 306 -8.68 9.87 -4.74
N LEU A 307 -8.64 9.33 -5.96
CA LEU A 307 -9.51 9.73 -7.08
C LEU A 307 -9.46 11.23 -7.39
N GLY A 308 -8.31 11.87 -7.22
CA GLY A 308 -8.11 13.31 -7.41
C GLY A 308 -8.49 14.16 -6.20
N MET A 309 -8.92 13.55 -5.09
CA MET A 309 -9.19 14.25 -3.83
C MET A 309 -7.97 14.14 -2.92
N THR A 310 -7.45 15.28 -2.47
CA THR A 310 -6.24 15.35 -1.64
C THR A 310 -6.60 15.31 -0.17
N ASN A 311 -5.95 14.39 0.55
CA ASN A 311 -5.91 14.30 2.00
C ASN A 311 -4.52 14.69 2.51
N THR A 312 -4.45 15.48 3.56
CA THR A 312 -3.20 15.75 4.28
C THR A 312 -3.38 15.53 5.76
N GLN A 313 -2.58 14.61 6.31
CA GLN A 313 -2.41 14.43 7.73
C GLN A 313 -1.13 15.11 8.21
N LEU A 314 -1.22 15.81 9.32
CA LEU A 314 -0.12 16.42 10.05
C LEU A 314 -0.08 15.83 11.46
N VAL A 315 1.04 15.21 11.83
CA VAL A 315 1.27 14.73 13.20
C VAL A 315 2.33 15.60 13.86
N VAL A 316 2.00 16.26 14.96
CA VAL A 316 2.92 17.16 15.66
C VAL A 316 4.06 16.35 16.28
N THR A 317 5.30 16.63 15.85
CA THR A 317 6.52 15.95 16.33
C THR A 317 7.34 16.80 17.30
N GLY A 318 7.11 18.12 17.31
CA GLY A 318 7.77 19.06 18.20
C GLY A 318 7.13 20.44 18.15
N GLY A 319 7.39 21.25 19.18
CA GLY A 319 6.91 22.62 19.25
C GLY A 319 7.76 23.49 20.17
N ASP A 320 7.83 24.78 19.84
CA ASP A 320 8.46 25.83 20.65
C ASP A 320 7.45 26.97 20.87
N GLY A 321 7.29 27.40 22.11
CA GLY A 321 6.29 28.40 22.51
C GLY A 321 5.27 27.87 23.52
N ASP A 322 4.68 28.79 24.29
CA ASP A 322 3.66 28.45 25.29
C ASP A 322 2.29 28.37 24.62
N GLY A 323 1.61 27.23 24.79
CA GLY A 323 0.24 27.03 24.27
C GLY A 323 0.17 26.53 22.82
N VAL A 324 1.31 26.12 22.24
CA VAL A 324 1.30 25.38 20.96
C VAL A 324 0.66 23.99 21.13
N PRO A 325 0.18 23.37 20.04
CA PRO A 325 -0.31 21.99 20.05
C PRO A 325 0.67 21.00 20.70
N ALA A 326 0.13 20.00 21.41
CA ALA A 326 0.94 18.96 22.04
C ALA A 326 1.54 18.00 21.01
N VAL A 327 2.73 17.46 21.28
CA VAL A 327 3.35 16.38 20.49
C VAL A 327 2.41 15.17 20.46
N GLY A 328 2.20 14.59 19.27
CA GLY A 328 1.23 13.54 18.98
C GLY A 328 -0.16 14.05 18.59
N THR A 329 -0.40 15.37 18.59
CA THR A 329 -1.65 15.92 18.03
C THR A 329 -1.70 15.64 16.53
N VAL A 330 -2.83 15.10 16.08
CA VAL A 330 -3.11 14.81 14.67
C VAL A 330 -4.10 15.85 14.15
N TYR A 331 -3.74 16.49 13.05
CA TYR A 331 -4.61 17.30 12.24
C TYR A 331 -4.73 16.65 10.87
N ASP A 332 -5.95 16.42 10.40
CA ASP A 332 -6.18 15.85 9.08
C ASP A 332 -7.26 16.65 8.36
N ALA A 333 -7.06 16.86 7.06
CA ALA A 333 -8.08 17.39 6.18
C ALA A 333 -8.17 16.57 4.90
N PHE A 334 -9.39 16.10 4.59
CA PHE A 334 -9.73 15.46 3.34
C PHE A 334 -10.54 16.44 2.47
N ASN A 335 -9.97 16.89 1.35
CA ASN A 335 -10.63 17.84 0.46
C ASN A 335 -11.39 17.12 -0.68
N PHE A 336 -12.73 17.21 -0.66
CA PHE A 336 -13.60 16.67 -1.70
C PHE A 336 -13.77 17.61 -2.91
N GLY A 337 -13.19 18.81 -2.85
CA GLY A 337 -13.35 19.86 -3.84
C GLY A 337 -14.60 20.71 -3.63
N GLY A 338 -14.72 21.82 -4.38
CA GLY A 338 -15.90 22.69 -4.34
C GLY A 338 -16.21 23.34 -2.98
N GLY A 339 -15.22 23.41 -2.09
CA GLY A 339 -15.37 23.91 -0.72
C GLY A 339 -15.92 22.89 0.29
N PHE A 340 -15.96 21.61 -0.08
CA PHE A 340 -16.27 20.51 0.83
C PHE A 340 -14.99 19.87 1.35
N ALA A 341 -14.86 19.76 2.68
CA ALA A 341 -13.75 19.07 3.31
C ALA A 341 -14.21 18.34 4.56
N ASN A 342 -13.61 17.19 4.86
CA ASN A 342 -13.68 16.59 6.19
C ASN A 342 -12.43 17.00 6.96
N VAL A 343 -12.61 17.40 8.22
CA VAL A 343 -11.51 17.87 9.08
C VAL A 343 -11.54 17.08 10.36
N TYR A 344 -10.49 16.29 10.56
CA TYR A 344 -10.33 15.45 11.73
C TYR A 344 -9.20 16.02 12.60
N VAL A 345 -9.43 16.06 13.92
CA VAL A 345 -8.43 16.47 14.90
C VAL A 345 -8.48 15.51 16.08
N ALA A 346 -7.33 14.94 16.44
CA ALA A 346 -7.16 14.12 17.63
C ALA A 346 -6.03 14.67 18.49
N THR A 347 -6.31 14.94 19.76
CA THR A 347 -5.29 15.36 20.74
C THR A 347 -4.91 14.18 21.65
N PRO A 348 -3.63 13.98 21.95
CA PRO A 348 -3.18 12.83 22.71
C PRO A 348 -3.41 12.99 24.22
N GLY A 349 -3.44 11.86 24.93
CA GLY A 349 -3.46 11.77 26.39
C GLY A 349 -4.84 11.48 27.00
N GLU A 350 -4.90 11.33 28.33
CA GLU A 350 -6.11 10.92 29.07
C GLU A 350 -7.31 11.88 28.88
N ASN A 351 -7.02 13.17 28.62
CA ASN A 351 -8.02 14.20 28.32
C ASN A 351 -8.03 14.58 26.83
N GLY A 352 -7.52 13.69 25.98
CA GLY A 352 -7.55 13.83 24.54
C GLY A 352 -8.97 14.00 24.03
N THR A 353 -9.09 14.73 22.92
CA THR A 353 -10.35 15.00 22.25
C THR A 353 -10.24 14.61 20.80
N ILE A 354 -11.25 13.90 20.31
CA ILE A 354 -11.41 13.60 18.89
C ILE A 354 -12.55 14.46 18.39
N THR A 355 -12.27 15.28 17.38
CA THR A 355 -13.28 16.06 16.68
C THR A 355 -13.22 15.75 15.21
N ASP A 356 -14.38 15.57 14.61
CA ASP A 356 -14.53 15.41 13.17
C ASP A 356 -15.59 16.40 12.69
N VAL A 357 -15.23 17.26 11.75
CA VAL A 357 -16.09 18.31 11.22
C VAL A 357 -16.11 18.23 9.70
N PHE A 358 -17.30 18.01 9.14
CA PHE A 358 -17.53 18.17 7.71
C PHE A 358 -17.83 19.63 7.39
N VAL A 359 -16.88 20.27 6.72
CA VAL A 359 -16.96 21.65 6.24
C VAL A 359 -17.64 21.67 4.89
N THR A 360 -18.60 22.58 4.73
CA THR A 360 -19.28 22.82 3.45
C THR A 360 -19.34 24.32 3.16
N PRO A 361 -19.60 24.74 1.89
CA PRO A 361 -19.82 26.15 1.57
C PRO A 361 -21.01 26.79 2.29
N PHE A 362 -21.90 25.99 2.89
CA PHE A 362 -23.11 26.45 3.56
C PHE A 362 -23.02 26.41 5.09
N GLY A 363 -21.89 25.96 5.63
CA GLY A 363 -21.64 25.78 7.06
C GLY A 363 -21.07 24.40 7.38
N SER A 364 -20.61 24.24 8.62
CA SER A 364 -19.96 23.01 9.07
C SER A 364 -20.90 22.13 9.91
N MET A 365 -20.67 20.82 9.84
CA MET A 365 -21.42 19.80 10.58
C MET A 365 -20.46 18.95 11.41
N ASP A 366 -20.79 18.73 12.67
CA ASP A 366 -20.01 17.88 13.58
C ASP A 366 -20.36 16.39 13.33
N LEU A 367 -19.35 15.62 12.94
CA LEU A 367 -19.40 14.17 12.73
C LEU A 367 -18.65 13.38 13.81
N SER A 368 -18.15 14.04 14.88
CA SER A 368 -17.30 13.41 15.90
C SER A 368 -17.94 12.15 16.51
N SER A 369 -19.26 12.15 16.68
CA SER A 369 -20.01 10.98 17.17
C SER A 369 -19.97 9.74 16.26
N LEU A 370 -19.77 9.92 14.95
CA LEU A 370 -19.67 8.83 13.99
C LEU A 370 -18.29 8.14 14.07
N PHE A 371 -17.26 8.91 14.42
CA PHE A 371 -15.86 8.47 14.42
C PHE A 371 -15.21 8.47 15.80
N ALA A 372 -16.00 8.51 16.88
CA ALA A 372 -15.49 8.54 18.25
C ALA A 372 -14.66 7.31 18.64
N GLY A 373 -14.74 6.21 17.88
CA GLY A 373 -13.91 5.02 18.05
C GLY A 373 -12.59 5.03 17.27
N ILE A 374 -12.32 6.07 16.49
CA ILE A 374 -11.09 6.20 15.70
C ILE A 374 -10.24 7.29 16.35
N ASP A 375 -9.18 6.88 17.03
CA ASP A 375 -8.18 7.77 17.62
C ASP A 375 -6.85 7.63 16.88
N ALA A 376 -6.60 8.52 15.92
CA ALA A 376 -5.34 8.51 15.17
C ALA A 376 -4.15 9.01 16.00
N SER A 377 -4.37 9.60 17.18
CA SER A 377 -3.30 10.03 18.09
C SER A 377 -2.76 8.89 18.97
N ALA A 378 -3.46 7.74 18.95
CA ALA A 378 -3.05 6.52 19.64
C ALA A 378 -2.49 5.49 18.64
N PRO A 379 -1.64 4.54 19.10
CA PRO A 379 -1.28 3.39 18.29
C PRO A 379 -2.52 2.59 17.85
N LEU A 380 -2.43 1.97 16.68
CA LEU A 380 -3.44 1.05 16.18
C LEU A 380 -3.47 -0.21 17.08
N ASP A 381 -4.68 -0.72 17.32
CA ASP A 381 -4.92 -1.94 18.09
C ASP A 381 -5.04 -3.15 17.15
N PRO A 382 -3.98 -3.96 16.97
CA PRO A 382 -4.06 -5.19 16.18
C PRO A 382 -5.07 -6.21 16.74
N GLY A 383 -5.31 -6.22 18.05
CA GLY A 383 -6.23 -7.13 18.71
C GLY A 383 -7.69 -6.92 18.33
N ALA A 384 -8.05 -5.69 17.93
CA ALA A 384 -9.41 -5.33 17.54
C ALA A 384 -9.94 -6.21 16.39
N ALA A 385 -9.09 -6.65 15.46
CA ALA A 385 -9.47 -7.54 14.37
C ALA A 385 -9.89 -8.94 14.85
N PHE A 386 -9.31 -9.44 15.95
CA PHE A 386 -9.49 -10.82 16.40
C PHE A 386 -10.58 -10.99 17.45
N THR A 387 -11.18 -9.90 17.95
CA THR A 387 -12.23 -9.93 19.00
C THR A 387 -13.37 -10.92 18.72
N GLY A 388 -13.79 -11.07 17.47
CA GLY A 388 -14.82 -12.04 17.06
C GLY A 388 -14.37 -13.50 17.08
N LEU A 389 -13.06 -13.76 17.01
CA LEU A 389 -12.44 -15.08 16.95
C LEU A 389 -11.96 -15.59 18.31
N GLN A 390 -11.80 -14.72 19.31
CA GLN A 390 -11.38 -15.09 20.67
C GLN A 390 -12.33 -16.11 21.32
N ALA A 391 -13.64 -15.96 21.10
CA ALA A 391 -14.64 -16.92 21.57
C ALA A 391 -14.54 -18.31 20.89
N GLY A 392 -13.73 -18.43 19.84
CA GLY A 392 -13.49 -19.65 19.09
C GLY A 392 -12.48 -20.60 19.73
N THR A 393 -11.81 -20.20 20.82
CA THR A 393 -10.84 -21.05 21.54
C THR A 393 -11.01 -20.99 23.05
N ALA A 394 -10.59 -22.07 23.70
CA ALA A 394 -10.39 -22.17 25.14
C ALA A 394 -8.92 -22.49 25.48
N ALA A 395 -8.03 -22.48 24.49
CA ALA A 395 -6.59 -22.63 24.62
C ALA A 395 -5.90 -21.25 24.67
N GLY A 396 -4.73 -21.18 25.28
CA GLY A 396 -3.97 -19.93 25.45
C GLY A 396 -4.57 -18.98 26.47
N GLY A 397 -4.19 -17.71 26.36
CA GLY A 397 -4.64 -16.62 27.21
C GLY A 397 -5.97 -15.96 26.81
N GLU A 398 -6.28 -14.82 27.45
CA GLU A 398 -7.48 -14.00 27.22
C GLU A 398 -7.51 -13.37 25.82
N GLN A 399 -6.35 -13.08 25.23
CA GLN A 399 -6.24 -12.49 23.89
C GLN A 399 -6.07 -13.53 22.77
N ALA A 400 -6.03 -14.82 23.12
CA ALA A 400 -5.85 -15.90 22.16
C ALA A 400 -7.05 -16.01 21.19
N PHE A 401 -6.76 -16.33 19.94
CA PHE A 401 -7.76 -16.52 18.89
C PHE A 401 -7.45 -17.76 18.06
N ALA A 402 -8.47 -18.27 17.36
CA ALA A 402 -8.31 -19.44 16.48
C ALA A 402 -8.53 -19.09 15.01
N ILE A 403 -7.65 -19.60 14.16
CA ILE A 403 -7.84 -19.64 12.71
C ILE A 403 -7.80 -21.12 12.29
N GLY A 404 -8.94 -21.61 11.81
CA GLY A 404 -9.10 -23.03 11.51
C GLY A 404 -8.93 -23.90 12.77
N GLY A 405 -7.98 -24.83 12.72
CA GLY A 405 -7.66 -25.73 13.85
C GLY A 405 -6.55 -25.23 14.76
N THR A 406 -5.95 -24.07 14.48
CA THR A 406 -4.76 -23.58 15.17
C THR A 406 -5.12 -22.38 16.04
N THR A 407 -4.67 -22.36 17.30
CA THR A 407 -4.78 -21.20 18.18
C THR A 407 -3.48 -20.41 18.23
N PHE A 408 -3.62 -19.09 18.08
CA PHE A 408 -2.57 -18.10 18.21
C PHE A 408 -2.81 -17.31 19.49
N ASP A 409 -1.80 -17.27 20.36
CA ASP A 409 -1.86 -16.56 21.63
C ASP A 409 -0.76 -15.48 21.67
N PRO A 410 -1.11 -14.20 21.49
CA PRO A 410 -0.14 -13.12 21.33
C PRO A 410 0.57 -12.79 22.64
N PHE A 411 1.88 -12.56 22.57
CA PHE A 411 2.64 -12.05 23.70
C PHE A 411 3.73 -11.08 23.25
N THR A 412 4.26 -10.32 24.21
CA THR A 412 5.39 -9.41 24.01
C THR A 412 6.48 -9.72 25.02
N GLY A 413 7.74 -9.46 24.65
CA GLY A 413 8.89 -9.75 25.52
C GLY A 413 9.41 -11.18 25.34
N SER A 414 10.17 -11.69 26.32
CA SER A 414 10.78 -13.02 26.20
C SER A 414 10.97 -13.68 27.57
N GLY A 415 10.91 -15.02 27.60
CA GLY A 415 11.13 -15.80 28.82
C GLY A 415 10.12 -15.49 29.93
N ASP A 416 10.61 -15.37 31.17
CA ASP A 416 9.77 -15.09 32.35
C ASP A 416 9.16 -13.68 32.35
N ASP A 417 9.65 -12.77 31.48
CA ASP A 417 9.15 -11.40 31.33
C ASP A 417 8.13 -11.27 30.18
N ALA A 418 7.73 -12.39 29.56
CA ALA A 418 6.69 -12.38 28.54
C ALA A 418 5.36 -11.88 29.11
N THR A 419 4.76 -10.89 28.46
CA THR A 419 3.46 -10.32 28.82
C THR A 419 2.47 -10.66 27.73
N GLU A 420 1.34 -11.22 28.13
CA GLU A 420 0.27 -11.54 27.18
C GLU A 420 -0.33 -10.27 26.55
N GLY A 421 -0.65 -10.37 25.27
CA GLY A 421 -1.27 -9.32 24.48
C GLY A 421 -0.43 -8.92 23.27
N PHE A 422 -0.97 -7.97 22.52
CA PHE A 422 -0.36 -7.49 21.29
C PHE A 422 0.63 -6.35 21.54
N ALA A 423 1.65 -6.27 20.68
CA ALA A 423 2.54 -5.13 20.56
C ALA A 423 1.79 -3.92 19.98
N PRO A 424 2.14 -2.68 20.39
CA PRO A 424 1.55 -1.49 19.79
C PRO A 424 1.99 -1.35 18.33
N VAL A 425 1.04 -1.06 17.44
CA VAL A 425 1.31 -0.82 16.02
C VAL A 425 1.19 0.67 15.74
N TYR A 426 2.27 1.32 15.35
CA TYR A 426 2.23 2.74 15.00
C TYR A 426 1.78 2.95 13.54
N GLN A 427 1.07 4.04 13.31
CA GLN A 427 0.61 4.43 11.98
C GLN A 427 1.82 4.75 11.09
N THR A 428 1.85 4.12 9.93
CA THR A 428 2.81 4.34 8.84
C THR A 428 2.23 5.30 7.80
N VAL A 429 0.94 5.17 7.44
CA VAL A 429 0.24 6.07 6.52
C VAL A 429 -1.10 6.46 7.13
N GLY A 430 -1.38 7.76 7.20
CA GLY A 430 -2.63 8.30 7.72
C GLY A 430 -3.50 9.08 6.73
N ALA A 431 -4.79 8.77 6.75
CA ALA A 431 -5.89 9.57 6.22
C ALA A 431 -7.17 9.39 7.07
N PRO A 432 -7.11 9.66 8.40
CA PRO A 432 -8.25 9.48 9.29
C PRO A 432 -9.40 10.43 8.93
N PRO A 433 -10.67 10.03 9.17
CA PRO A 433 -11.12 8.75 9.72
C PRO A 433 -11.24 7.64 8.65
N LEU A 434 -10.80 7.87 7.41
CA LEU A 434 -11.07 6.98 6.28
C LEU A 434 -10.13 5.78 6.23
N LEU A 435 -8.82 6.03 6.33
CA LEU A 435 -7.79 5.02 6.18
C LEU A 435 -6.65 5.28 7.17
N ASN A 436 -6.26 4.27 7.93
CA ASN A 436 -4.99 4.24 8.66
C ASN A 436 -4.29 2.92 8.39
N ILE A 437 -3.01 2.96 8.03
CA ILE A 437 -2.17 1.77 7.86
C ILE A 437 -1.01 1.89 8.83
N GLY A 438 -0.68 0.81 9.54
CA GLY A 438 0.49 0.71 10.40
C GLY A 438 1.19 -0.63 10.26
N GLY A 439 2.45 -0.68 10.69
CA GLY A 439 3.31 -1.84 10.54
C GLY A 439 3.83 -2.03 9.10
N GLY A 440 4.06 -3.28 8.71
CA GLY A 440 4.65 -3.62 7.42
C GLY A 440 6.15 -3.94 7.48
N THR A 441 6.69 -4.40 6.36
CA THR A 441 8.08 -4.88 6.24
C THR A 441 8.75 -4.29 5.00
N PRO A 442 9.15 -3.00 5.05
CA PRO A 442 10.06 -2.49 4.05
C PRO A 442 11.35 -3.29 4.03
N GLY A 443 12.08 -3.24 2.93
CA GLY A 443 13.34 -3.95 2.83
C GLY A 443 14.26 -3.33 1.79
N LEU A 444 15.53 -3.73 1.86
CA LEU A 444 16.56 -3.28 0.94
C LEU A 444 17.12 -4.48 0.17
N ASN A 445 17.21 -4.35 -1.15
CA ASN A 445 17.94 -5.32 -1.96
C ASN A 445 19.43 -4.93 -1.99
N LEU A 446 20.26 -5.69 -1.28
CA LEU A 446 21.71 -5.49 -1.22
C LEU A 446 22.41 -6.56 -2.06
N GLY A 447 22.56 -6.30 -3.36
CA GLY A 447 23.29 -7.18 -4.27
C GLY A 447 22.62 -8.55 -4.48
N GLY A 448 21.30 -8.55 -4.64
CA GLY A 448 20.48 -9.76 -4.86
C GLY A 448 20.01 -10.44 -3.57
N THR A 449 20.38 -9.91 -2.41
CA THR A 449 19.85 -10.37 -1.11
C THR A 449 18.88 -9.34 -0.57
N TRP A 450 17.63 -9.74 -0.35
CA TRP A 450 16.64 -8.88 0.31
C TRP A 450 16.84 -8.91 1.83
N LEU A 451 16.94 -7.73 2.43
CA LEU A 451 17.04 -7.54 3.87
C LEU A 451 15.73 -6.94 4.40
N PRO A 452 14.91 -7.71 5.14
CA PRO A 452 13.71 -7.19 5.81
C PRO A 452 14.07 -6.15 6.87
N LEU A 453 13.28 -5.09 6.94
CA LEU A 453 13.32 -4.05 7.97
C LEU A 453 11.92 -3.88 8.56
N PRO A 454 11.43 -4.84 9.35
CA PRO A 454 10.08 -4.80 9.87
C PRO A 454 9.84 -3.58 10.76
N LEU A 455 8.71 -2.92 10.54
CA LEU A 455 8.28 -1.78 11.35
C LEU A 455 7.59 -2.22 12.63
N THR A 456 6.84 -3.32 12.56
CA THR A 456 6.20 -3.94 13.72
C THR A 456 6.24 -5.45 13.59
N SER A 457 6.48 -6.14 14.70
CA SER A 457 6.40 -7.59 14.80
C SER A 457 5.61 -8.02 16.03
N GLN A 458 5.13 -9.26 15.97
CA GLN A 458 4.31 -9.88 16.99
C GLN A 458 4.73 -11.34 17.18
N ASP A 459 4.92 -11.75 18.43
CA ASP A 459 5.16 -13.14 18.80
C ASP A 459 3.86 -13.83 19.20
N PHE A 460 3.69 -15.09 18.81
CA PHE A 460 2.53 -15.90 19.18
C PHE A 460 2.96 -17.25 19.73
N ASN A 461 2.35 -17.69 20.83
CA ASN A 461 2.35 -19.08 21.22
C ASN A 461 1.32 -19.84 20.35
N ILE A 462 1.70 -21.01 19.85
CA ILE A 462 0.87 -21.80 18.94
C ILE A 462 0.39 -23.07 19.62
N TYR A 463 -0.91 -23.33 19.55
CA TYR A 463 -1.53 -24.54 20.08
C TYR A 463 -2.17 -25.38 18.97
N ASP A 464 -2.13 -26.71 19.14
CA ASP A 464 -2.60 -27.73 18.19
C ASP A 464 -4.13 -27.94 18.15
N GLY A 465 -4.89 -26.94 18.61
CA GLY A 465 -6.33 -27.05 18.72
C GLY A 465 -6.94 -25.83 19.38
N THR A 466 -8.28 -25.84 19.47
CA THR A 466 -9.08 -24.77 20.08
C THR A 466 -9.69 -25.16 21.43
N GLY A 467 -9.51 -26.41 21.87
CA GLY A 467 -10.05 -26.91 23.13
C GLY A 467 -9.15 -26.59 24.31
N ALA A 468 -9.68 -26.68 25.53
CA ALA A 468 -8.91 -26.49 26.76
C ALA A 468 -7.79 -27.53 26.96
N ASP A 469 -7.84 -28.64 26.21
CA ASP A 469 -6.83 -29.70 26.22
C ASP A 469 -5.79 -29.53 25.10
N ALA A 470 -5.81 -28.42 24.33
CA ALA A 470 -4.84 -28.18 23.27
C ALA A 470 -3.42 -28.02 23.84
N GLU A 471 -2.45 -28.60 23.16
CA GLU A 471 -1.05 -28.63 23.57
C GLU A 471 -0.27 -27.49 22.89
N LEU A 472 0.66 -26.88 23.64
CA LEU A 472 1.56 -25.86 23.12
C LEU A 472 2.58 -26.53 22.19
N LEU A 473 2.55 -26.17 20.91
CA LEU A 473 3.48 -26.66 19.90
C LEU A 473 4.82 -25.91 19.91
N GLY A 474 4.77 -24.61 20.22
CA GLY A 474 5.92 -23.71 20.17
C GLY A 474 5.48 -22.27 20.01
N SER A 475 6.37 -21.45 19.47
CA SER A 475 6.08 -20.05 19.15
C SER A 475 6.42 -19.71 17.71
N VAL A 476 5.76 -18.69 17.19
CA VAL A 476 6.06 -18.09 15.88
C VAL A 476 6.25 -16.60 16.04
N HIS A 477 7.19 -16.06 15.29
CA HIS A 477 7.35 -14.62 15.11
C HIS A 477 6.67 -14.25 13.79
N GLY A 478 5.93 -13.14 13.82
CA GLY A 478 5.16 -12.65 12.70
C GLY A 478 5.38 -11.17 12.45
N GLN A 479 5.48 -10.79 11.19
CA GLN A 479 5.54 -9.40 10.77
C GLN A 479 4.14 -8.85 10.58
N GLU A 480 3.77 -7.83 11.35
CA GLU A 480 2.39 -7.40 11.49
C GLU A 480 2.08 -6.14 10.66
N THR A 481 0.88 -6.11 10.09
CA THR A 481 0.27 -4.94 9.45
C THR A 481 -1.14 -4.77 9.98
N VAL A 482 -1.49 -3.55 10.38
CA VAL A 482 -2.85 -3.18 10.77
C VAL A 482 -3.38 -2.14 9.79
N THR A 483 -4.55 -2.40 9.22
CA THR A 483 -5.26 -1.45 8.36
C THR A 483 -6.63 -1.16 8.96
N GLN A 484 -6.92 0.11 9.23
CA GLN A 484 -8.27 0.57 9.53
C GLN A 484 -8.85 1.23 8.29
N LEU A 485 -9.96 0.69 7.78
CA LEU A 485 -10.71 1.26 6.67
C LEU A 485 -12.14 1.55 7.14
N LEU A 486 -12.52 2.83 7.18
CA LEU A 486 -13.82 3.29 7.64
C LEU A 486 -14.18 2.75 9.05
N GLY A 487 -13.18 2.65 9.94
CA GLY A 487 -13.32 2.10 11.28
C GLY A 487 -13.37 0.57 11.37
N MET A 488 -13.36 -0.16 10.25
CA MET A 488 -13.16 -1.62 10.26
C MET A 488 -11.67 -1.91 10.36
N THR A 489 -11.28 -2.80 11.27
CA THR A 489 -9.87 -3.14 11.48
C THR A 489 -9.54 -4.46 10.80
N THR A 490 -8.47 -4.45 10.01
CA THR A 490 -7.80 -5.64 9.48
C THR A 490 -6.45 -5.77 10.15
N THR A 491 -6.16 -6.94 10.68
CA THR A 491 -4.82 -7.28 11.15
C THR A 491 -4.31 -8.46 10.33
N SER A 492 -3.13 -8.29 9.73
CA SER A 492 -2.45 -9.33 9.00
C SER A 492 -1.05 -9.54 9.55
N PHE A 493 -0.58 -10.78 9.53
CA PHE A 493 0.80 -11.08 9.83
C PHE A 493 1.38 -12.15 8.90
N VAL A 494 2.66 -12.02 8.61
CA VAL A 494 3.46 -13.00 7.85
C VAL A 494 4.40 -13.70 8.81
N VAL A 495 4.32 -15.03 8.90
CA VAL A 495 5.22 -15.84 9.72
C VAL A 495 6.61 -15.82 9.10
N ASP A 496 7.62 -15.32 9.81
CA ASP A 496 9.00 -15.22 9.32
C ASP A 496 10.00 -16.06 10.13
N ASP A 497 9.66 -16.42 11.36
CA ASP A 497 10.44 -17.38 12.16
C ASP A 497 9.55 -18.28 13.01
N VAL A 498 10.05 -19.48 13.29
CA VAL A 498 9.35 -20.50 14.08
C VAL A 498 10.30 -21.14 15.09
N THR A 499 9.86 -21.21 16.34
CA THR A 499 10.59 -21.88 17.43
C THR A 499 9.76 -23.05 17.94
N ALA A 500 10.23 -24.26 17.67
CA ALA A 500 9.60 -25.48 18.17
C ALA A 500 9.71 -25.56 19.70
N GLY A 501 8.59 -25.88 20.35
CA GLY A 501 8.53 -26.28 21.74
C GLY A 501 8.78 -27.77 21.90
N ASP A 502 8.09 -28.38 22.88
CA ASP A 502 8.14 -29.83 23.11
C ASP A 502 7.24 -30.64 22.15
N GLY A 503 6.43 -29.95 21.31
CA GLY A 503 5.57 -30.53 20.27
C GLY A 503 6.30 -30.85 18.95
N ASP A 504 5.57 -31.35 17.94
CA ASP A 504 6.14 -31.58 16.60
C ASP A 504 6.28 -30.25 15.85
N ALA A 505 7.50 -29.93 15.43
CA ALA A 505 7.79 -28.72 14.65
C ALA A 505 7.05 -28.69 13.30
N ALA A 506 6.66 -29.86 12.78
CA ALA A 506 5.88 -29.96 11.54
C ALA A 506 4.44 -29.45 11.67
N ASP A 507 3.92 -29.32 12.90
CA ASP A 507 2.56 -28.84 13.17
C ASP A 507 2.52 -27.30 13.38
N LEU A 508 3.68 -26.64 13.42
CA LEU A 508 3.75 -25.18 13.43
C LEU A 508 3.43 -24.60 12.04
N PRO A 509 2.88 -23.37 11.97
CA PRO A 509 2.73 -22.65 10.71
C PRO A 509 4.05 -22.61 9.91
N ALA A 510 3.96 -22.80 8.59
CA ALA A 510 5.15 -22.71 7.74
C ALA A 510 5.65 -21.26 7.66
N VAL A 511 6.97 -21.06 7.61
CA VAL A 511 7.57 -19.75 7.30
C VAL A 511 7.09 -19.28 5.92
N GLY A 512 6.67 -18.03 5.84
CA GLY A 512 6.00 -17.41 4.69
C GLY A 512 4.47 -17.51 4.74
N SER A 513 3.88 -18.20 5.72
CA SER A 513 2.42 -18.23 5.87
C SER A 513 1.89 -16.85 6.21
N VAL A 514 0.85 -16.43 5.51
CA VAL A 514 0.15 -15.16 5.72
C VAL A 514 -1.21 -15.44 6.33
N TYR A 515 -1.53 -14.74 7.40
CA TYR A 515 -2.85 -14.72 8.01
C TYR A 515 -3.38 -13.30 8.00
N SER A 516 -4.67 -13.12 7.72
CA SER A 516 -5.32 -11.82 7.72
C SER A 516 -6.75 -11.94 8.19
N VAL A 517 -7.15 -11.06 9.10
CA VAL A 517 -8.52 -11.01 9.62
C VAL A 517 -9.05 -9.59 9.50
N LEU A 518 -10.08 -9.42 8.67
CA LEU A 518 -10.86 -8.19 8.59
C LEU A 518 -12.11 -8.33 9.47
N ASN A 519 -12.19 -7.51 10.51
CA ASN A 519 -13.35 -7.43 11.39
C ASN A 519 -14.34 -6.38 10.90
N ILE A 520 -15.54 -6.83 10.51
CA ILE A 520 -16.64 -5.99 10.05
C ILE A 520 -17.57 -5.61 11.23
N GLY A 521 -17.42 -6.28 12.38
CA GLY A 521 -18.24 -6.10 13.56
C GLY A 521 -19.50 -6.98 13.57
N GLY A 522 -20.19 -7.01 14.72
CA GLY A 522 -21.44 -7.79 14.88
C GLY A 522 -21.29 -9.31 14.70
N GLY A 523 -20.07 -9.84 14.85
CA GLY A 523 -19.74 -11.25 14.62
C GLY A 523 -19.48 -11.60 13.14
N PHE A 524 -19.33 -10.61 12.28
CA PHE A 524 -18.89 -10.79 10.89
C PHE A 524 -17.39 -10.51 10.77
N ALA A 525 -16.66 -11.46 10.19
CA ALA A 525 -15.25 -11.30 9.89
C ALA A 525 -14.89 -12.02 8.60
N ASN A 526 -13.89 -11.51 7.87
CA ASN A 526 -13.27 -12.23 6.77
C ASN A 526 -11.91 -12.74 7.27
N VAL A 527 -11.67 -14.05 7.15
CA VAL A 527 -10.46 -14.72 7.64
C VAL A 527 -9.77 -15.34 6.44
N TYR A 528 -8.65 -14.74 6.06
CA TYR A 528 -7.81 -15.17 4.97
C TYR A 528 -6.55 -15.86 5.50
N SER A 529 -6.15 -16.94 4.85
CA SER A 529 -4.83 -17.53 5.02
C SER A 529 -4.22 -17.95 3.70
N ALA A 530 -2.93 -17.72 3.54
CA ALA A 530 -2.11 -18.25 2.45
C ALA A 530 -0.93 -18.99 3.05
N ILE A 531 -0.84 -20.28 2.78
CA ILE A 531 0.22 -21.15 3.31
C ILE A 531 1.08 -21.56 2.11
N PRO A 532 2.39 -21.24 2.12
CA PRO A 532 3.26 -21.62 1.03
C PRO A 532 3.38 -23.14 0.96
N GLY A 533 3.44 -23.66 -0.27
CA GLY A 533 3.66 -25.09 -0.48
C GLY A 533 5.11 -25.47 -0.16
N LEU A 534 5.30 -26.56 0.59
CA LEU A 534 6.62 -27.10 0.87
C LEU A 534 7.09 -28.00 -0.28
N ASP A 535 8.39 -28.01 -0.55
CA ASP A 535 9.05 -28.93 -1.50
C ASP A 535 8.44 -28.96 -2.92
N GLY A 536 7.94 -27.81 -3.39
CA GLY A 536 7.33 -27.68 -4.72
C GLY A 536 5.89 -28.17 -4.80
N ALA A 537 5.23 -28.42 -3.67
CA ALA A 537 3.78 -28.52 -3.61
C ALA A 537 3.13 -27.15 -3.90
N ASP A 538 1.89 -27.16 -4.34
CA ASP A 538 1.11 -25.93 -4.51
C ASP A 538 0.82 -25.32 -3.13
N GLY A 539 0.87 -23.99 -3.04
CA GLY A 539 0.39 -23.26 -1.88
C GLY A 539 -1.10 -23.49 -1.64
N THR A 540 -1.54 -23.25 -0.40
CA THR A 540 -2.95 -23.32 -0.03
C THR A 540 -3.44 -21.95 0.37
N VAL A 541 -4.40 -21.43 -0.40
CA VAL A 541 -5.11 -20.19 -0.08
C VAL A 541 -6.50 -20.55 0.42
N THR A 542 -6.87 -20.03 1.59
CA THR A 542 -8.24 -20.10 2.10
C THR A 542 -8.77 -18.72 2.43
N ASP A 543 -10.03 -18.48 2.11
CA ASP A 543 -10.74 -17.27 2.51
C ASP A 543 -12.12 -17.65 3.05
N ILE A 544 -12.35 -17.38 4.32
CA ILE A 544 -13.58 -17.74 5.02
C ILE A 544 -14.26 -16.48 5.55
N PHE A 545 -15.47 -16.22 5.04
CA PHE A 545 -16.35 -15.23 5.64
C PHE A 545 -17.13 -15.84 6.81
N VAL A 546 -16.71 -15.47 8.02
CA VAL A 546 -17.32 -15.84 9.28
C VAL A 546 -18.56 -15.00 9.52
N THR A 547 -19.67 -15.66 9.84
CA THR A 547 -20.92 -14.98 10.19
C THR A 547 -21.56 -15.62 11.42
N PRO A 548 -22.45 -14.90 12.14
CA PRO A 548 -23.22 -15.48 13.24
C PRO A 548 -24.14 -16.65 12.84
N PHE A 549 -24.33 -16.87 11.54
CA PHE A 549 -25.24 -17.89 11.00
C PHE A 549 -24.51 -19.08 10.37
N GLY A 550 -23.17 -19.06 10.37
CA GLY A 550 -22.32 -20.06 9.73
C GLY A 550 -21.31 -19.44 8.76
N ASN A 551 -20.25 -20.17 8.50
CA ASN A 551 -19.14 -19.69 7.67
C ASN A 551 -19.41 -19.94 6.18
N ILE A 552 -18.95 -19.02 5.34
CA ILE A 552 -19.02 -19.09 3.89
C ILE A 552 -17.59 -19.15 3.35
N ASP A 553 -17.30 -20.15 2.53
CA ASP A 553 -16.01 -20.30 1.87
C ASP A 553 -15.98 -19.43 0.60
N LEU A 554 -15.07 -18.46 0.59
CA LEU A 554 -14.78 -17.53 -0.50
C LEU A 554 -13.49 -17.88 -1.25
N SER A 555 -12.79 -18.97 -0.89
CA SER A 555 -11.48 -19.32 -1.45
C SER A 555 -11.50 -19.43 -2.98
N SER A 556 -12.61 -19.89 -3.56
CA SER A 556 -12.77 -19.96 -5.02
C SER A 556 -12.87 -18.59 -5.73
N LEU A 557 -13.23 -17.53 -5.00
CA LEU A 557 -13.30 -16.15 -5.51
C LEU A 557 -11.90 -15.54 -5.58
N PHE A 558 -11.01 -15.91 -4.65
CA PHE A 558 -9.66 -15.36 -4.51
C PHE A 558 -8.55 -16.39 -4.80
N GLY A 559 -8.87 -17.51 -5.45
CA GLY A 559 -7.91 -18.60 -5.67
C GLY A 559 -6.71 -18.26 -6.58
N GLY A 560 -6.70 -17.07 -7.19
CA GLY A 560 -5.54 -16.51 -7.90
C GLY A 560 -4.71 -15.54 -7.07
N PHE A 561 -5.10 -15.27 -5.82
CA PHE A 561 -4.44 -14.32 -4.93
C PHE A 561 -3.72 -15.09 -3.80
N ASP A 562 -2.41 -15.25 -3.95
CA ASP A 562 -1.54 -15.91 -2.98
C ASP A 562 -0.62 -14.87 -2.32
N ALA A 563 -1.00 -14.40 -1.13
CA ALA A 563 -0.20 -13.43 -0.38
C ALA A 563 1.14 -14.00 0.14
N SER A 564 1.33 -15.32 0.12
CA SER A 564 2.60 -15.94 0.50
C SER A 564 3.66 -15.85 -0.60
N ALA A 565 3.24 -15.55 -1.83
CA ALA A 565 4.11 -15.32 -2.97
C ALA A 565 4.59 -13.86 -3.04
N LEU A 566 5.73 -13.65 -3.69
CA LEU A 566 6.16 -12.30 -4.08
C LEU A 566 5.24 -11.76 -5.19
N LEU A 567 5.12 -10.44 -5.27
CA LEU A 567 4.33 -9.77 -6.28
C LEU A 567 5.07 -9.79 -7.63
N ASP A 568 4.41 -10.23 -8.69
CA ASP A 568 4.94 -10.16 -10.05
C ASP A 568 4.39 -8.90 -10.75
N PRO A 569 5.24 -7.91 -11.09
CA PRO A 569 4.80 -6.76 -11.87
C PRO A 569 4.22 -7.14 -13.24
N GLY A 570 4.61 -8.30 -13.80
CA GLY A 570 4.13 -8.84 -15.07
C GLY A 570 2.65 -9.16 -15.09
N ASP A 571 2.06 -9.50 -13.94
CA ASP A 571 0.65 -9.90 -13.83
C ASP A 571 -0.32 -8.81 -14.32
N ALA A 572 0.03 -7.53 -14.14
CA ALA A 572 -0.75 -6.41 -14.64
C ALA A 572 -0.84 -6.36 -16.17
N PHE A 573 0.12 -6.94 -16.89
CA PHE A 573 0.18 -6.90 -18.36
C PHE A 573 -0.45 -8.13 -19.02
N LEU A 574 -0.79 -9.17 -18.24
CA LEU A 574 -1.37 -10.40 -18.77
C LEU A 574 -2.74 -10.17 -19.42
N GLY A 575 -2.93 -10.77 -20.60
CA GLY A 575 -4.19 -10.73 -21.34
C GLY A 575 -4.45 -9.40 -22.06
N LEU A 576 -3.47 -8.48 -22.06
CA LEU A 576 -3.45 -7.32 -22.93
C LEU A 576 -2.83 -7.73 -24.27
N ASP A 577 -3.66 -8.14 -25.22
CA ASP A 577 -3.27 -8.14 -26.64
C ASP A 577 -3.26 -6.67 -27.09
N ILE A 578 -2.13 -5.98 -26.91
CA ILE A 578 -1.93 -4.59 -27.36
C ILE A 578 -1.23 -4.57 -28.72
#